data_AF-A0A2S2C065-F1
#
_entry.id   AF-A0A2S2C065-F1
#
_cell.length_a   1.000
_cell.length_b   1.000
_cell.length_c   1.000
_cell.angle_alpha   90.00
_cell.angle_beta   90.00
_cell.angle_gamma   90.00
#
_symmetry.space_group_name_H-M   'P 1'
#
loop_
_entity.id
_entity.type
_entity.pdbx_description
1 polymer ?
#
loop_
_entity_poly.entity_id
_entity_poly.type
_entity_poly.pdbx_seq_one_letter_code
_entity_poly.pdbx_strand_id
1 'polypeptide(L)'
;MLIVSIIWARKRWGVSFSLPMIVLSVAVAVTAGTFVFAMYQSQAAPTIAYFSTFTRAWELGVGAILAALSTRLAHMRLAIRQALGFGGLAGIVISAFAIGPESTFPAPLGALPVIATAKALVRAGLVALDFAVAEPVDKLQRT
;
A
#
# COMPACT_ATOMS: atom_id res chain seq x y z
N MET A 1 23.78 6.00 -0.56
CA MET A 1 24.50 5.21 -1.59
C MET A 1 23.60 4.80 -2.76
N LEU A 2 22.40 4.22 -2.55
CA LEU A 2 21.45 3.89 -3.63
C LEU A 2 21.03 5.08 -4.52
N ILE A 3 20.79 6.24 -3.92
CA ILE A 3 20.35 7.46 -4.64
C ILE A 3 21.44 7.92 -5.62
N VAL A 4 22.72 7.81 -5.24
CA VAL A 4 23.86 8.25 -6.06
C VAL A 4 24.10 7.29 -7.24
N SER A 5 23.95 5.98 -7.01
CA SER A 5 24.04 4.96 -8.07
C SER A 5 22.96 5.12 -9.13
N ILE A 6 21.73 5.48 -8.72
CA ILE A 6 20.60 5.74 -9.63
C ILE A 6 20.85 7.01 -10.46
N ILE A 7 21.43 8.07 -9.87
CA ILE A 7 21.79 9.30 -10.57
C ILE A 7 22.93 9.09 -11.58
N TRP A 8 23.88 8.21 -11.27
CA TRP A 8 25.01 7.91 -12.16
C TRP A 8 24.59 7.03 -13.34
N ALA A 9 23.77 6.00 -13.11
CA ALA A 9 23.15 5.20 -14.17
C ALA A 9 22.26 6.06 -15.10
N ARG A 10 21.54 7.06 -14.52
CA ARG A 10 20.71 8.02 -15.24
C ARG A 10 21.47 8.86 -16.26
N LYS A 11 22.71 9.27 -15.96
CA LYS A 11 23.52 10.11 -16.88
C LYS A 11 24.07 9.31 -18.07
N ARG A 12 24.26 8.00 -17.91
CA ARG A 12 24.94 7.15 -18.90
C ARG A 12 24.01 6.54 -19.96
N TRP A 13 22.68 6.49 -19.76
CA TRP A 13 21.78 5.66 -20.58
C TRP A 13 20.59 6.36 -21.27
N GLY A 14 20.46 7.70 -21.21
CA GLY A 14 19.47 8.43 -22.03
C GLY A 14 18.00 8.03 -21.82
N VAL A 15 17.66 7.44 -20.68
CA VAL A 15 16.30 6.94 -20.39
C VAL A 15 15.43 8.07 -19.81
N SER A 16 14.43 8.46 -20.59
CA SER A 16 13.33 9.34 -20.16
C SER A 16 12.40 8.59 -19.19
N PHE A 17 12.71 8.62 -17.90
CA PHE A 17 11.78 8.16 -16.87
C PHE A 17 10.82 9.28 -16.50
N SER A 18 9.52 8.99 -16.50
CA SER A 18 8.53 9.88 -15.91
C SER A 18 8.74 9.93 -14.39
N LEU A 19 8.74 11.14 -13.82
CA LEU A 19 8.90 11.37 -12.37
C LEU A 19 8.02 10.42 -11.49
N PRO A 20 6.76 10.10 -11.86
CA PRO A 20 5.93 9.16 -11.10
C PRO A 20 6.52 7.75 -11.00
N MET A 21 7.20 7.28 -12.04
CA MET A 21 7.79 5.94 -12.05
C MET A 21 8.99 5.86 -11.10
N ILE A 22 9.79 6.92 -11.00
CA ILE A 22 10.89 7.02 -10.05
C ILE A 22 10.35 7.02 -8.62
N VAL A 23 9.35 7.85 -8.34
CA VAL A 23 8.72 7.92 -7.01
C VAL A 23 8.15 6.57 -6.60
N LEU A 24 7.43 5.90 -7.50
CA LEU A 24 6.89 4.55 -7.24
C LEU A 24 8.00 3.53 -6.96
N SER A 25 9.09 3.58 -7.72
CA SER A 25 10.22 2.65 -7.56
C SER A 25 10.92 2.84 -6.21
N VAL A 26 11.11 4.10 -5.79
CA VAL A 26 11.66 4.45 -4.48
C VAL A 26 10.71 4.01 -3.37
N ALA A 27 9.40 4.25 -3.51
CA ALA A 27 8.42 3.81 -2.52
C ALA A 27 8.43 2.30 -2.33
N VAL A 28 8.49 1.52 -3.42
CA VAL A 28 8.61 0.05 -3.38
C VAL A 28 9.90 -0.38 -2.68
N ALA A 29 11.03 0.22 -3.03
CA ALA A 29 12.33 -0.12 -2.43
C ALA A 29 12.36 0.17 -0.92
N VAL A 30 11.86 1.33 -0.49
CA VAL A 30 11.80 1.71 0.93
C VAL A 30 10.84 0.80 1.68
N THR A 31 9.66 0.50 1.11
CA THR A 31 8.68 -0.41 1.71
C THR A 31 9.26 -1.80 1.92
N ALA A 32 9.89 -2.37 0.89
CA ALA A 32 10.52 -3.69 0.99
C ALA A 32 11.67 -3.70 2.00
N GLY A 33 12.55 -2.69 1.96
CA GLY A 33 13.68 -2.59 2.88
C GLY A 33 13.24 -2.46 4.35
N THR A 34 12.23 -1.65 4.61
CA THR A 34 11.68 -1.45 5.97
C THR A 34 10.91 -2.67 6.45
N PHE A 35 10.26 -3.43 5.58
CA PHE A 35 9.63 -4.72 5.92
C PHE A 35 10.66 -5.78 6.32
N VAL A 36 11.76 -5.91 5.55
CA VAL A 36 12.85 -6.84 5.90
C VAL A 36 13.48 -6.46 7.23
N PHE A 37 13.70 -5.16 7.45
CA PHE A 37 14.19 -4.65 8.74
C PHE A 37 13.21 -4.94 9.88
N ALA A 38 11.90 -4.79 9.64
CA ALA A 38 10.86 -5.11 10.60
C ALA A 38 10.89 -6.60 10.98
N MET A 39 11.07 -7.51 10.03
CA MET A 39 11.18 -8.95 10.34
C MET A 39 12.37 -9.25 11.24
N TYR A 40 13.54 -8.67 10.96
CA TYR A 40 14.73 -8.84 11.78
C TYR A 40 14.52 -8.28 13.20
N GLN A 41 14.02 -7.05 13.31
CA GLN A 41 13.85 -6.39 14.61
C GLN A 41 12.74 -7.03 15.44
N SER A 42 11.67 -7.53 14.82
CA SER A 42 10.58 -8.22 15.53
C SER A 42 11.04 -9.53 16.17
N GLN A 43 12.05 -10.20 15.61
CA GLN A 43 12.65 -11.40 16.20
C GLN A 43 13.64 -11.06 17.32
N ALA A 44 14.45 -10.02 17.14
CA ALA A 44 15.49 -9.65 18.10
C ALA A 44 14.94 -8.91 19.33
N ALA A 45 13.96 -8.02 19.13
CA ALA A 45 13.39 -7.19 20.19
C ALA A 45 11.93 -6.79 19.85
N PRO A 46 10.95 -7.68 20.10
CA PRO A 46 9.54 -7.46 19.73
C PRO A 46 8.96 -6.15 20.28
N THR A 47 9.26 -5.82 21.55
CA THR A 47 8.77 -4.58 22.19
C THR A 47 9.30 -3.32 21.50
N ILE A 48 10.58 -3.32 21.13
CA ILE A 48 11.20 -2.18 20.43
C ILE A 48 10.63 -2.07 19.02
N ALA A 49 10.49 -3.20 18.33
CA ALA A 49 9.88 -3.24 17.00
C ALA A 49 8.45 -2.65 17.04
N TYR A 50 7.64 -3.01 18.04
CA TYR A 50 6.30 -2.46 18.17
C TYR A 50 6.29 -0.93 18.25
N PHE A 51 7.21 -0.26 18.94
CA PHE A 51 7.21 1.21 19.05
C PHE A 51 8.09 1.91 18.01
N SER A 52 8.80 1.16 17.18
CA SER A 52 9.74 1.70 16.19
C SER A 52 9.05 2.12 14.90
N THR A 53 9.03 3.43 14.62
CA THR A 53 8.51 3.99 13.35
C THR A 53 9.16 3.37 12.13
N PHE A 54 10.46 3.04 12.19
CA PHE A 54 11.18 2.45 11.06
C PHE A 54 10.68 1.05 10.69
N THR A 55 10.27 0.25 11.67
CA THR A 55 9.70 -1.08 11.42
C THR A 55 8.25 -1.04 10.98
N ARG A 56 7.57 0.11 11.13
CA ARG A 56 6.20 0.33 10.68
C ARG A 56 6.11 1.10 9.36
N ALA A 57 7.22 1.68 8.89
CA ALA A 57 7.25 2.50 7.68
C ALA A 57 6.75 1.75 6.43
N TRP A 58 6.92 0.42 6.36
CA TRP A 58 6.40 -0.38 5.26
C TRP A 58 4.87 -0.41 5.20
N GLU A 59 4.17 -0.30 6.34
CA GLU A 59 2.70 -0.28 6.38
C GLU A 59 2.16 0.94 5.62
N LEU A 60 2.76 2.12 5.89
CA LEU A 60 2.47 3.37 5.19
C LEU A 60 2.94 3.30 3.73
N GLY A 61 4.09 2.66 3.50
CA GLY A 61 4.63 2.43 2.16
C GLY A 61 3.68 1.66 1.24
N VAL A 62 3.03 0.61 1.75
CA VAL A 62 1.98 -0.13 1.02
C VAL A 62 0.82 0.79 0.66
N GLY A 63 0.37 1.62 1.60
CA GLY A 63 -0.70 2.61 1.35
C GLY A 63 -0.33 3.64 0.28
N ALA A 64 0.90 4.15 0.31
CA ALA A 64 1.41 5.11 -0.68
C ALA A 64 1.50 4.49 -2.09
N ILE A 65 1.99 3.25 -2.19
CA ILE A 65 2.05 2.48 -3.44
C ILE A 65 0.63 2.26 -3.97
N LEU A 66 -0.30 1.87 -3.10
CA LEU A 66 -1.69 1.65 -3.47
C LEU A 66 -2.34 2.93 -4.03
N ALA A 67 -2.12 4.07 -3.36
CA ALA A 67 -2.61 5.37 -3.80
C ALA A 67 -2.00 5.78 -5.14
N ALA A 68 -0.69 5.58 -5.34
CA ALA A 68 -0.03 5.85 -6.62
C ALA A 68 -0.56 4.98 -7.78
N LEU A 69 -1.06 3.79 -7.47
CA LEU A 69 -1.65 2.86 -8.45
C LEU A 69 -3.17 3.01 -8.60
N SER A 70 -3.81 3.94 -7.88
CA SER A 70 -5.26 4.12 -7.85
C SER A 70 -5.89 4.28 -9.24
N THR A 71 -5.28 5.08 -10.12
CA THR A 71 -5.76 5.30 -11.50
C THR A 71 -5.69 4.03 -12.34
N ARG A 72 -4.63 3.23 -12.21
CA ARG A 72 -4.52 1.93 -12.90
C ARG A 72 -5.54 0.94 -12.34
N LEU A 73 -5.70 0.93 -11.02
CA LEU A 73 -6.68 0.11 -10.33
C LEU A 73 -8.12 0.48 -10.72
N ALA A 74 -8.37 1.72 -11.17
CA ALA A 74 -9.64 2.22 -11.70
C ALA A 74 -10.02 1.67 -13.09
N HIS A 75 -9.13 0.92 -13.77
CA HIS A 75 -9.47 0.16 -14.99
C HIS A 75 -9.70 -1.35 -14.78
N MET A 76 -9.46 -1.87 -13.57
CA MET A 76 -9.70 -3.27 -13.21
C MET A 76 -11.18 -3.71 -13.35
N ARG A 77 -11.43 -4.96 -13.74
CA ARG A 77 -12.80 -5.52 -13.88
C ARG A 77 -13.57 -5.47 -12.55
N LEU A 78 -14.85 -5.10 -12.62
CA LEU A 78 -15.72 -4.95 -11.45
C LEU A 78 -15.77 -6.20 -10.56
N ALA A 79 -15.89 -7.39 -11.16
CA ALA A 79 -15.94 -8.66 -10.43
C ALA A 79 -14.67 -8.91 -9.59
N ILE A 80 -13.49 -8.62 -10.16
CA ILE A 80 -12.20 -8.76 -9.45
C ILE A 80 -12.16 -7.79 -8.26
N ARG A 81 -12.61 -6.55 -8.45
CA ARG A 81 -12.67 -5.57 -7.36
C ARG A 81 -13.60 -5.98 -6.24
N GLN A 82 -14.78 -6.53 -6.57
CA GLN A 82 -15.73 -7.02 -5.57
C GLN A 82 -15.11 -8.16 -4.76
N ALA A 83 -14.50 -9.12 -5.45
CA ALA A 83 -13.79 -10.23 -4.81
C ALA A 83 -12.66 -9.73 -3.89
N LEU A 84 -11.86 -8.76 -4.34
CA LEU A 84 -10.82 -8.14 -3.49
C LEU A 84 -11.42 -7.37 -2.32
N GLY A 85 -12.50 -6.62 -2.52
CA GLY A 85 -13.16 -5.85 -1.47
C GLY A 85 -13.67 -6.73 -0.33
N PHE A 86 -14.49 -7.72 -0.68
CA PHE A 86 -15.05 -8.67 0.31
C PHE A 86 -13.98 -9.58 0.90
N GLY A 87 -13.03 -10.04 0.09
CA GLY A 87 -11.88 -10.81 0.57
C GLY A 87 -10.98 -10.00 1.50
N GLY A 88 -10.84 -8.70 1.25
CA GLY A 88 -10.12 -7.76 2.11
C GLY A 88 -10.82 -7.59 3.45
N LEU A 89 -12.14 -7.35 3.45
CA LEU A 89 -12.94 -7.24 4.67
C LEU A 89 -12.88 -8.53 5.52
N ALA A 90 -13.06 -9.69 4.89
CA ALA A 90 -12.90 -10.97 5.57
C ALA A 90 -11.48 -11.13 6.14
N GLY A 91 -10.46 -10.75 5.37
CA GLY A 91 -9.07 -10.78 5.82
C GLY A 91 -8.80 -9.88 7.03
N ILE A 92 -9.43 -8.70 7.12
CA ILE A 92 -9.31 -7.81 8.29
C ILE A 92 -9.87 -8.52 9.53
N VAL A 93 -11.07 -9.11 9.41
CA VAL A 93 -11.70 -9.87 10.51
C VAL A 93 -10.81 -11.04 10.93
N ILE A 94 -10.31 -11.83 9.97
CA ILE A 94 -9.40 -12.94 10.24
C ILE A 94 -8.13 -12.43 10.96
N SER A 95 -7.61 -11.28 10.57
CA SER A 95 -6.40 -10.70 11.18
C SER A 95 -6.60 -10.37 12.65
N ALA A 96 -7.79 -9.89 13.03
CA ALA A 96 -8.10 -9.57 14.41
C ALA A 96 -8.06 -10.79 15.34
N PHE A 97 -8.33 -11.99 14.81
CA PHE A 97 -8.25 -13.24 15.58
C PHE A 97 -6.90 -13.95 15.42
N ALA A 98 -6.19 -13.71 14.31
CA ALA A 98 -4.90 -14.35 14.03
C ALA A 98 -3.73 -13.69 14.78
N ILE A 99 -3.82 -12.41 15.13
CA ILE A 99 -2.77 -11.67 15.83
C ILE A 99 -3.08 -11.65 17.32
N GLY A 100 -2.27 -12.37 18.11
CA GLY A 100 -2.36 -12.44 19.57
C GLY A 100 -1.10 -11.93 20.28
N PRO A 101 -1.05 -12.01 21.63
CA PRO A 101 0.08 -11.54 22.42
C PRO A 101 1.41 -12.23 22.08
N GLU A 102 1.35 -13.50 21.67
CA GLU A 102 2.51 -14.32 21.30
C GLU A 102 2.97 -14.11 19.85
N SER A 103 2.28 -13.25 19.09
CA SER A 103 2.54 -13.05 17.66
C SER A 103 3.75 -12.15 17.41
N THR A 104 4.61 -12.55 16.48
CA THR A 104 5.70 -11.69 15.99
C THR A 104 5.12 -10.48 15.22
N PHE A 105 5.19 -9.31 15.84
CA PHE A 105 4.66 -8.04 15.33
C PHE A 105 5.75 -6.95 15.38
N PRO A 106 5.82 -6.01 14.41
CA PRO A 106 4.91 -5.77 13.27
C PRO A 106 5.05 -6.69 12.05
N ALA A 107 6.12 -7.47 11.91
CA ALA A 107 6.31 -8.39 10.78
C ALA A 107 6.78 -9.77 11.26
N PRO A 108 6.32 -10.87 10.64
CA PRO A 108 5.57 -10.93 9.39
C PRO A 108 4.04 -10.87 9.54
N LEU A 109 3.48 -11.13 10.72
CA LEU A 109 2.02 -11.28 10.88
C LEU A 109 1.23 -10.00 10.58
N GLY A 110 1.83 -8.81 10.77
CA GLY A 110 1.20 -7.55 10.36
C GLY A 110 0.98 -7.40 8.85
N ALA A 111 1.64 -8.22 8.01
CA ALA A 111 1.35 -8.26 6.56
C ALA A 111 -0.10 -8.66 6.27
N LEU A 112 -0.69 -9.51 7.12
CA LEU A 112 -2.05 -10.00 6.96
C LEU A 112 -3.09 -8.84 6.99
N PRO A 113 -3.18 -8.00 8.05
CA PRO A 113 -4.12 -6.88 8.06
C PRO A 113 -3.76 -5.80 7.05
N VAL A 114 -2.48 -5.56 6.75
CA VAL A 114 -2.08 -4.54 5.78
C VAL A 114 -2.53 -4.91 4.36
N ILE A 115 -2.29 -6.15 3.93
CA ILE A 115 -2.73 -6.64 2.62
C ILE A 115 -4.26 -6.72 2.57
N ALA A 116 -4.91 -7.18 3.63
CA ALA A 116 -6.36 -7.24 3.71
C ALA A 116 -6.99 -5.85 3.56
N THR A 117 -6.44 -4.85 4.25
CA THR A 117 -6.85 -3.44 4.14
C THR A 117 -6.61 -2.91 2.74
N ALA A 118 -5.45 -3.17 2.15
CA ALA A 118 -5.15 -2.73 0.78
C ALA A 118 -6.19 -3.28 -0.22
N LYS A 119 -6.56 -4.55 -0.10
CA LYS A 119 -7.61 -5.19 -0.92
C LYS A 119 -8.98 -4.54 -0.71
N ALA A 120 -9.36 -4.26 0.54
CA ALA A 120 -10.61 -3.58 0.86
C ALA A 120 -10.67 -2.17 0.24
N LEU A 121 -9.56 -1.42 0.30
CA LEU A 121 -9.43 -0.08 -0.25
C LEU A 121 -9.53 -0.03 -1.78
N VAL A 122 -9.08 -1.08 -2.50
CA VAL A 122 -9.26 -1.16 -3.96
C VAL A 122 -10.75 -1.06 -4.35
N ARG A 123 -11.64 -1.62 -3.53
CA ARG A 123 -13.09 -1.51 -3.75
C ARG A 123 -13.63 -0.14 -3.36
N ALA A 124 -13.24 0.39 -2.22
CA ALA A 124 -13.77 1.65 -1.68
C ALA A 124 -13.37 2.88 -2.52
N GLY A 125 -12.12 2.96 -2.98
CA GLY A 125 -11.61 4.12 -3.73
C GLY A 125 -12.35 4.37 -5.04
N LEU A 126 -12.88 3.32 -5.69
CA LEU A 126 -13.67 3.47 -6.91
C LEU A 126 -15.08 3.97 -6.62
N VAL A 127 -15.74 3.46 -5.56
CA VAL A 127 -17.08 3.92 -5.18
C VAL A 127 -17.08 5.44 -4.96
N ALA A 128 -16.02 5.96 -4.33
CA ALA A 128 -15.84 7.41 -4.18
C ALA A 128 -15.67 8.15 -5.53
N LEU A 129 -14.98 7.55 -6.51
CA LEU A 129 -14.86 8.13 -7.86
C LEU A 129 -16.19 8.10 -8.62
N ASP A 130 -16.96 7.02 -8.51
CA ASP A 130 -18.29 6.91 -9.13
C ASP A 130 -19.25 7.98 -8.56
N PHE A 131 -19.23 8.21 -7.24
CA PHE A 131 -19.99 9.28 -6.61
C PHE A 131 -19.50 10.68 -7.00
N ALA A 132 -18.18 10.90 -7.03
CA ALA A 132 -17.61 12.19 -7.44
C ALA A 132 -17.91 12.53 -8.92
N VAL A 133 -18.02 11.52 -9.78
CA VAL A 133 -18.38 11.68 -11.21
C VAL A 133 -19.89 11.82 -11.42
N ALA A 134 -20.73 11.31 -10.52
CA ALA A 134 -22.19 11.42 -10.62
C ALA A 134 -22.75 12.77 -10.11
N GLU A 135 -22.09 13.39 -9.12
CA GLU A 135 -22.45 14.70 -8.54
C GLU A 135 -22.56 15.91 -9.52
N PRO A 136 -21.84 16.02 -10.65
CA PRO A 136 -21.89 17.20 -11.53
C PRO A 136 -23.20 17.33 -12.34
N VAL A 137 -23.94 16.24 -12.57
CA VAL A 137 -25.09 16.23 -13.49
C VAL A 137 -26.37 16.73 -12.82
N ASP A 138 -26.60 16.41 -11.54
CA ASP A 138 -27.82 16.80 -10.82
C ASP A 138 -27.90 18.32 -10.54
N LYS A 139 -26.76 19.01 -10.52
CA LYS A 139 -26.71 20.47 -10.27
C LYS A 139 -27.08 21.33 -11.49
N LEU A 140 -27.10 20.77 -12.70
CA LEU A 140 -27.44 21.48 -13.94
C LEU A 140 -28.90 21.27 -14.37
N GLN A 141 -29.62 20.31 -13.79
CA GLN A 141 -31.02 20.01 -14.13
C GLN A 141 -32.03 20.64 -13.16
N ARG A 142 -31.57 21.35 -12.13
CA ARG A 142 -32.40 21.99 -11.09
C ARG A 142 -32.46 23.52 -11.18
N THR A 143 -31.94 24.12 -12.25
CA THR A 143 -32.04 25.57 -12.56
C THR A 143 -32.86 25.78 -13.80
#